data_AF-A0A0C9ZI89-F1
#
_entry.id   AF-A0A0C9ZI89-F1
#
_cell.length_a   1.000
_cell.length_b   1.000
_cell.length_c   1.000
_cell.angle_alpha   90.00
_cell.angle_beta   90.00
_cell.angle_gamma   90.00
#
_symmetry.space_group_name_H-M   'P 1'
#
loop_
_entity.id
_entity.type
_entity.pdbx_description
1 polymer ?
#
loop_
_entity_poly.entity_id
_entity_poly.type
_entity_poly.pdbx_seq_one_letter_code
_entity_poly.pdbx_strand_id
1 'polypeptide(L)'
;MADMLKTLNRMRKNKRSRKFDAKGLHAVFDPFWKDLPFTNIFACLTPNILHQLHKGVFHDHLVQWCMSIVGEKEIDAQFQAMTHYPALHHFKKGISSVSQWTRSKHKEMQRVFIGLLAGTVDDRILVVARSLLDFIYYAQLQRHTDTTLAVMDESLKTFHDHKDVLVKLEVHKDFNVPKIHSLQHYVASIRALGSVDGYNTEYPE
;
A
#
# COMPACT_ATOMS: atom_id res chain seq x y z
N MET A 1 21.35 14.86 -2.08
CA MET A 1 20.72 15.82 -1.13
C MET A 1 21.05 17.29 -1.44
N ALA A 2 22.32 17.66 -1.66
CA ALA A 2 22.74 19.05 -1.93
C ALA A 2 22.05 19.72 -3.14
N ASP A 3 21.76 18.99 -4.21
CA ASP A 3 21.08 19.52 -5.39
C ASP A 3 19.58 19.82 -5.15
N MET A 4 18.91 19.08 -4.26
CA MET A 4 17.52 19.37 -3.88
C MET A 4 17.41 20.65 -3.05
N LEU A 5 18.28 20.84 -2.06
CA LEU A 5 18.33 22.07 -1.25
C LEU A 5 18.63 23.31 -2.11
N LYS A 6 19.52 23.19 -3.09
CA LYS A 6 19.78 24.26 -4.07
C LYS A 6 18.53 24.60 -4.89
N THR A 7 17.81 23.58 -5.39
CA THR A 7 16.55 23.79 -6.12
C THR A 7 15.48 24.44 -5.26
N LEU A 8 15.33 24.03 -3.99
CA LEU A 8 14.36 24.58 -3.05
C LEU A 8 14.67 26.05 -2.72
N ASN A 9 15.94 26.38 -2.46
CA ASN A 9 16.39 27.75 -2.24
C ASN A 9 16.19 28.64 -3.47
N ARG A 10 16.36 28.10 -4.69
CA ARG A 10 16.08 28.82 -5.93
C ARG A 10 14.58 29.10 -6.10
N MET A 11 13.71 28.16 -5.72
CA MET A 11 12.26 28.36 -5.70
C MET A 11 11.86 29.45 -4.69
N ARG A 12 12.46 29.46 -3.49
CA ARG A 12 12.24 30.50 -2.47
C ARG A 12 12.56 31.90 -2.97
N LYS A 13 13.64 32.05 -3.75
CA LYS A 13 14.09 33.35 -4.30
C LYS A 13 13.30 33.78 -5.54
N ASN A 14 13.08 32.87 -6.48
CA ASN A 14 12.61 33.22 -7.83
C ASN A 14 11.12 32.93 -8.07
N LYS A 15 10.42 32.31 -7.12
CA LYS A 15 8.99 31.90 -7.17
C LYS A 15 8.58 31.02 -8.37
N ARG A 16 9.51 30.62 -9.24
CA ARG A 16 9.34 29.68 -10.35
C ARG A 16 10.60 28.85 -10.54
N SER A 17 10.44 27.53 -10.68
CA SER A 17 11.54 26.63 -11.01
C SER A 17 11.01 25.36 -11.67
N ARG A 18 11.25 25.19 -12.98
CA ARG A 18 10.90 23.94 -13.69
C ARG A 18 11.53 22.70 -13.06
N LYS A 19 12.74 22.85 -12.50
CA LYS A 19 13.44 21.76 -11.78
C LYS A 19 12.79 21.44 -10.43
N PHE A 20 12.08 22.38 -9.83
CA PHE A 20 11.34 22.17 -8.59
C PHE A 20 10.10 21.34 -8.87
N ASP A 21 9.33 21.74 -9.89
CA ASP A 21 8.12 21.04 -10.33
C ASP A 21 8.45 19.63 -10.84
N ALA A 22 9.48 19.49 -11.69
CA ALA A 22 9.91 18.21 -12.23
C ALA A 22 10.41 17.21 -11.16
N LYS A 23 10.82 17.70 -9.99
CA LYS A 23 11.24 16.87 -8.85
C LYS A 23 10.10 16.57 -7.87
N GLY A 24 8.88 17.07 -8.12
CA GLY A 24 7.74 16.90 -7.22
C GLY A 24 7.96 17.51 -5.84
N LEU A 25 8.77 18.57 -5.74
CA LEU A 25 9.07 19.20 -4.45
C LEU A 25 7.89 20.06 -3.98
N HIS A 26 7.65 20.10 -2.67
CA HIS A 26 6.68 21.00 -2.05
C HIS A 26 7.37 22.16 -1.35
N ALA A 27 6.76 23.34 -1.41
CA ALA A 27 7.36 24.60 -1.00
C ALA A 27 7.24 24.85 0.51
N VAL A 28 7.77 23.92 1.31
CA VAL A 28 7.83 24.04 2.77
C VAL A 28 9.19 24.63 3.14
N PHE A 29 9.26 25.96 3.18
CA PHE A 29 10.51 26.68 3.46
C PHE A 29 10.82 26.83 4.95
N ASP A 30 9.78 26.76 5.78
CA ASP A 30 9.85 26.96 7.22
C ASP A 30 9.01 25.87 7.89
N PRO A 31 9.48 24.61 7.91
CA PRO A 31 8.73 23.54 8.53
C PRO A 31 8.61 23.77 10.04
N PHE A 32 7.50 23.36 10.65
CA PHE A 32 7.27 23.57 12.09
C PHE A 32 8.35 22.89 12.98
N TRP A 33 9.02 21.85 12.47
CA TRP A 33 10.08 21.12 13.15
C TRP A 33 11.48 21.71 12.96
N LYS A 34 11.64 22.86 12.29
CA LYS A 34 12.95 23.45 11.99
C LYS A 34 13.77 23.73 13.26
N ASP A 35 13.10 24.13 14.34
CA ASP A 35 13.71 24.53 15.62
C ASP A 35 13.73 23.38 16.64
N LEU A 36 13.56 22.13 16.17
CA LEU A 36 13.63 20.92 16.99
C LEU A 36 14.97 20.19 16.72
N PRO A 37 16.10 20.64 17.28
CA PRO A 37 17.44 20.18 16.89
C PRO A 37 17.72 18.71 17.22
N PHE A 38 16.93 18.11 18.12
CA PHE A 38 17.09 16.72 18.55
C PHE A 38 16.00 15.79 17.98
N THR A 39 15.14 16.28 17.10
CA THR A 39 14.03 15.51 16.53
C THR A 39 14.29 15.18 15.07
N ASN A 40 14.43 13.88 14.76
CA ASN A 40 14.38 13.42 13.38
C ASN A 40 12.92 13.22 12.97
N ILE A 41 12.31 14.23 12.32
CA ILE A 41 10.91 14.15 11.88
C ILE A 41 10.62 12.92 11.01
N PHE A 42 11.59 12.44 10.24
CA PHE A 42 11.42 11.29 9.37
C PHE A 42 11.24 9.98 10.16
N ALA A 43 11.79 9.91 11.37
CA ALA A 43 11.56 8.79 12.28
C ALA A 43 10.17 8.85 12.94
N CYS A 44 9.50 10.01 12.93
CA CYS A 44 8.15 10.19 13.44
C CYS A 44 7.06 9.83 12.41
N LEU A 45 7.44 9.62 11.15
CA LEU A 45 6.51 9.20 10.10
C LEU A 45 6.31 7.68 10.19
N THR A 46 5.33 7.27 10.96
CA THR A 46 5.09 5.85 11.23
C THR A 46 4.27 5.17 10.13
N PRO A 47 4.44 3.86 9.93
CA PRO A 47 3.60 3.07 9.05
C PRO A 47 2.12 3.13 9.46
N ASN A 48 1.22 3.08 8.46
CA ASN A 48 -0.22 3.17 8.69
C ASN A 48 -0.97 2.04 7.97
N ILE A 49 -1.61 1.15 8.73
CA ILE A 49 -2.32 0.00 8.16
C ILE A 49 -3.50 0.44 7.29
N LEU A 50 -4.33 1.37 7.74
CA LEU A 50 -5.53 1.75 7.01
C LEU A 50 -5.22 2.46 5.69
N HIS A 51 -4.51 3.58 5.77
CA HIS A 51 -4.30 4.48 4.63
C HIS A 51 -3.23 3.98 3.68
N GLN A 52 -2.17 3.33 4.18
CA GLN A 52 -1.12 2.81 3.33
C GLN A 52 -1.44 1.38 2.86
N LEU A 53 -1.84 0.46 3.75
CA LEU A 53 -2.04 -0.94 3.36
C LEU A 53 -3.44 -1.23 2.80
N HIS A 54 -4.48 -1.09 3.63
CA HIS A 54 -5.85 -1.48 3.25
C HIS A 54 -6.39 -0.64 2.09
N LYS A 55 -6.33 0.68 2.22
CA LYS A 55 -6.78 1.61 1.19
C LYS A 55 -5.74 1.74 0.09
N GLY A 56 -4.49 2.02 0.45
CA GLY A 56 -3.44 2.32 -0.52
C GLY A 56 -3.02 1.13 -1.37
N VAL A 57 -2.32 0.17 -0.78
CA VAL A 57 -1.70 -0.94 -1.52
C VAL A 57 -2.74 -1.94 -1.99
N PHE A 58 -3.72 -2.29 -1.15
CA PHE A 58 -4.73 -3.27 -1.52
C PHE A 58 -5.80 -2.67 -2.43
N HIS A 59 -6.58 -1.69 -1.96
CA HIS A 59 -7.74 -1.19 -2.70
C HIS A 59 -7.36 -0.31 -3.91
N ASP A 60 -6.54 0.73 -3.72
CA ASP A 60 -6.24 1.71 -4.78
C ASP A 60 -5.29 1.15 -5.85
N HIS A 61 -4.57 0.07 -5.56
CA HIS A 61 -3.59 -0.52 -6.45
C HIS A 61 -3.92 -1.97 -6.80
N LEU A 62 -3.77 -2.93 -5.88
CA LEU A 62 -3.91 -4.34 -6.21
C LEU A 62 -5.29 -4.69 -6.81
N VAL A 63 -6.37 -4.22 -6.20
CA VAL A 63 -7.73 -4.45 -6.72
C VAL A 63 -7.88 -3.84 -8.12
N GLN A 64 -7.41 -2.61 -8.32
CA GLN A 64 -7.49 -1.94 -9.63
C GLN A 64 -6.68 -2.65 -10.72
N TRP A 65 -5.50 -3.17 -10.37
CA TRP A 65 -4.69 -3.97 -11.29
C TRP A 65 -5.41 -5.24 -11.70
N CYS A 66 -5.97 -5.98 -10.75
CA CYS A 66 -6.72 -7.21 -11.04
C CYS A 66 -8.00 -6.92 -11.84
N MET A 67 -8.73 -5.84 -11.53
CA MET A 67 -9.90 -5.42 -12.31
C MET A 67 -9.54 -5.05 -13.75
N SER A 68 -8.37 -4.47 -13.98
CA SER A 68 -7.89 -4.15 -15.34
C SER A 68 -7.52 -5.41 -16.14
N ILE A 69 -7.07 -6.47 -15.46
CA ILE A 69 -6.68 -7.75 -16.09
C ILE A 69 -7.91 -8.62 -16.38
N VAL A 70 -8.78 -8.79 -15.38
CA VAL A 70 -9.90 -9.75 -15.42
C VAL A 70 -11.16 -9.09 -16.00
N GLY A 71 -11.31 -7.79 -15.80
CA GLY A 71 -12.52 -7.03 -16.12
C GLY A 71 -13.45 -6.89 -14.92
N GLU A 72 -14.02 -5.70 -14.76
CA GLU A 72 -14.91 -5.33 -13.66
C GLU A 72 -16.10 -6.28 -13.50
N LYS A 73 -16.75 -6.63 -14.63
CA LYS A 73 -17.93 -7.51 -14.63
C LYS A 73 -17.61 -8.92 -14.11
N GLU A 74 -16.45 -9.45 -14.48
CA GLU A 74 -16.04 -10.79 -14.07
C GLU A 74 -15.64 -10.80 -12.58
N ILE A 75 -14.89 -9.79 -12.13
CA ILE A 75 -14.61 -9.62 -10.70
C ILE A 75 -15.89 -9.54 -9.87
N ASP A 76 -16.86 -8.73 -10.30
CA ASP A 76 -18.16 -8.63 -9.63
C ASP A 76 -18.93 -9.94 -9.65
N ALA A 77 -18.90 -10.68 -10.76
CA ALA A 77 -19.54 -11.99 -10.87
C ALA A 77 -18.93 -13.00 -9.89
N GLN A 78 -17.60 -13.02 -9.73
CA GLN A 78 -16.93 -13.90 -8.77
C GLN A 78 -17.27 -13.53 -7.32
N PHE A 79 -17.34 -12.23 -7.00
CA PHE A 79 -17.78 -11.76 -5.68
C PHE A 79 -19.23 -12.14 -5.37
N GLN A 80 -20.10 -12.18 -6.39
CA GLN A 80 -21.49 -12.62 -6.27
C GLN A 80 -21.62 -14.15 -6.16
N ALA A 81 -20.75 -14.90 -6.84
CA ALA A 81 -20.76 -16.36 -6.85
C ALA A 81 -20.19 -16.99 -5.57
N MET A 82 -19.44 -16.22 -4.79
CA MET A 82 -18.86 -16.66 -3.52
C MET A 82 -19.92 -17.26 -2.58
N THR A 83 -19.60 -18.42 -2.01
CA THR A 83 -20.47 -19.10 -1.05
C THR A 83 -20.67 -18.25 0.20
N HIS A 84 -21.92 -18.17 0.66
CA HIS A 84 -22.25 -17.46 1.88
C HIS A 84 -21.72 -18.19 3.12
N TYR A 85 -20.90 -17.51 3.93
CA TYR A 85 -20.43 -18.01 5.22
C TYR A 85 -20.70 -16.98 6.32
N PRO A 86 -21.22 -17.36 7.50
CA PRO A 86 -21.62 -16.40 8.54
C PRO A 86 -20.52 -15.42 9.00
N ALA A 87 -19.25 -15.81 8.92
CA ALA A 87 -18.11 -14.98 9.33
C ALA A 87 -17.43 -14.22 8.17
N LEU A 88 -18.00 -14.27 6.95
CA LEU A 88 -17.49 -13.55 5.78
C LEU A 88 -18.57 -12.63 5.21
N HIS A 89 -18.19 -11.40 4.88
CA HIS A 89 -19.10 -10.48 4.23
C HIS A 89 -19.33 -10.89 2.77
N HIS A 90 -20.60 -11.03 2.39
CA HIS A 90 -20.98 -11.41 1.05
C HIS A 90 -21.37 -10.18 0.21
N PHE A 91 -20.63 -9.94 -0.88
CA PHE A 91 -20.80 -8.80 -1.78
C PHE A 91 -21.86 -9.10 -2.86
N LYS A 92 -23.15 -9.08 -2.46
CA LYS A 92 -24.31 -9.46 -3.30
C LYS A 92 -24.43 -8.73 -4.64
N LYS A 93 -23.83 -7.53 -4.77
CA LYS A 93 -23.85 -6.70 -5.98
C LYS A 93 -22.44 -6.47 -6.53
N GLY A 94 -21.51 -7.37 -6.20
CA GLY A 94 -20.09 -7.16 -6.45
C GLY A 94 -19.50 -6.03 -5.60
N ILE A 95 -18.29 -5.62 -5.95
CA ILE A 95 -17.53 -4.57 -5.28
C ILE A 95 -17.65 -3.22 -5.99
N SER A 96 -17.95 -3.21 -7.29
CA SER A 96 -17.97 -1.96 -8.08
C SER A 96 -19.14 -1.04 -7.71
N SER A 97 -20.20 -1.61 -7.12
CA SER A 97 -21.36 -0.84 -6.62
C SER A 97 -21.15 -0.21 -5.24
N VAL A 98 -20.01 -0.46 -4.58
CA VAL A 98 -19.72 0.05 -3.23
C VAL A 98 -19.22 1.50 -3.32
N SER A 99 -20.09 2.43 -2.91
CA SER A 99 -19.75 3.87 -2.88
C SER A 99 -18.92 4.29 -1.66
N GLN A 100 -19.09 3.60 -0.53
CA GLN A 100 -18.40 3.90 0.72
C GLN A 100 -17.61 2.69 1.23
N TRP A 101 -16.29 2.84 1.21
CA TRP A 101 -15.33 1.86 1.69
C TRP A 101 -14.96 2.11 3.15
N THR A 102 -15.28 1.14 4.01
CA THR A 102 -14.91 1.15 5.43
C THR A 102 -13.73 0.21 5.66
N ARG A 103 -13.03 0.39 6.77
CA ARG A 103 -11.96 -0.54 7.22
C ARG A 103 -12.44 -1.99 7.23
N SER A 104 -13.63 -2.24 7.76
CA SER A 104 -14.22 -3.59 7.80
C SER A 104 -14.40 -4.16 6.39
N LYS A 105 -14.97 -3.40 5.46
CA LYS A 105 -15.14 -3.85 4.07
C LYS A 105 -13.81 -4.18 3.38
N HIS A 106 -12.77 -3.37 3.59
CA HIS A 106 -11.45 -3.67 3.06
C HIS A 106 -10.92 -5.02 3.59
N LYS A 107 -11.02 -5.25 4.91
CA LYS A 107 -10.56 -6.51 5.52
C LYS A 107 -11.35 -7.73 5.00
N GLU A 108 -12.66 -7.58 4.82
CA GLU A 108 -13.50 -8.64 4.28
C GLU A 108 -13.13 -8.98 2.83
N MET A 109 -12.86 -7.97 1.98
CA MET A 109 -12.33 -8.23 0.64
C MET A 109 -11.00 -8.98 0.68
N GLN A 110 -10.06 -8.55 1.53
CA GLN A 110 -8.73 -9.17 1.63
C GLN A 110 -8.78 -10.65 1.93
N ARG A 111 -9.73 -11.09 2.77
CA ARG A 111 -9.89 -12.50 3.17
C ARG A 111 -10.23 -13.42 2.01
N VAL A 112 -10.91 -12.90 1.00
CA VAL A 112 -11.53 -13.70 -0.07
C VAL A 112 -10.85 -13.48 -1.42
N PHE A 113 -10.03 -12.42 -1.52
CA PHE A 113 -9.48 -11.95 -2.79
C PHE A 113 -8.62 -12.99 -3.51
N ILE A 114 -7.77 -13.73 -2.81
CA ILE A 114 -6.94 -14.77 -3.43
C ILE A 114 -7.79 -15.92 -3.98
N GLY A 115 -8.82 -16.34 -3.24
CA GLY A 115 -9.73 -17.38 -3.71
C GLY A 115 -10.48 -16.95 -4.97
N LEU A 116 -10.81 -15.66 -5.07
CA LEU A 116 -11.47 -15.07 -6.23
C LEU A 116 -10.56 -14.99 -7.47
N LEU A 117 -9.28 -14.73 -7.27
CA LEU A 117 -8.31 -14.68 -8.36
C LEU A 117 -7.87 -16.08 -8.84
N ALA A 118 -8.01 -17.10 -8.00
CA ALA A 118 -7.61 -18.46 -8.34
C ALA A 118 -8.39 -18.97 -9.56
N GLY A 119 -7.68 -19.32 -10.63
CA GLY A 119 -8.28 -19.79 -11.88
C GLY A 119 -8.81 -18.70 -12.81
N THR A 120 -8.75 -17.41 -12.42
CA THR A 120 -9.15 -16.27 -13.27
C THR A 120 -7.97 -15.43 -13.77
N VAL A 121 -6.82 -15.52 -13.11
CA VAL A 121 -5.58 -14.84 -13.52
C VAL A 121 -4.42 -15.82 -13.70
N ASP A 122 -3.37 -15.38 -14.41
CA ASP A 122 -2.09 -16.08 -14.49
C ASP A 122 -1.45 -16.27 -13.11
N ASP A 123 -0.74 -17.39 -12.92
CA ASP A 123 -0.11 -17.75 -11.66
C ASP A 123 0.83 -16.66 -11.11
N ARG A 124 1.51 -15.90 -11.99
CA ARG A 124 2.39 -14.80 -11.54
C ARG A 124 1.59 -13.64 -10.96
N ILE A 125 0.40 -13.36 -11.48
CA ILE A 125 -0.50 -12.34 -10.91
C ILE A 125 -1.00 -12.80 -9.55
N LEU A 126 -1.30 -14.10 -9.43
CA LEU A 126 -1.68 -14.69 -8.14
C LEU A 126 -0.55 -14.57 -7.12
N VAL A 127 0.71 -14.81 -7.51
CA VAL A 127 1.90 -14.61 -6.65
C VAL A 127 2.05 -13.14 -6.23
N VAL A 128 1.85 -12.19 -7.14
CA VAL A 128 1.88 -10.73 -6.84
C VAL A 128 0.79 -10.36 -5.83
N ALA A 129 -0.44 -10.82 -6.05
CA ALA A 129 -1.55 -10.54 -5.14
C ALA A 129 -1.32 -11.18 -3.76
N ARG A 130 -0.84 -12.44 -3.75
CA ARG A 130 -0.60 -13.20 -2.53
C ARG A 130 0.49 -12.58 -1.69
N SER A 131 1.63 -12.24 -2.28
CA SER A 131 2.76 -11.62 -1.59
C SER A 131 2.39 -10.28 -0.95
N LEU A 132 1.60 -9.43 -1.62
CA LEU A 132 1.09 -8.20 -1.01
C LEU A 132 0.11 -8.48 0.13
N LEU A 133 -0.80 -9.45 -0.02
CA LEU A 133 -1.74 -9.80 1.06
C LEU A 133 -1.03 -10.41 2.27
N ASP A 134 -0.06 -11.31 2.06
CA ASP A 134 0.76 -11.87 3.12
C ASP A 134 1.50 -10.75 3.87
N PHE A 135 2.12 -9.80 3.17
CA PHE A 135 2.72 -8.62 3.79
C PHE A 135 1.71 -7.85 4.67
N ILE A 136 0.50 -7.61 4.17
CA ILE A 136 -0.55 -6.89 4.90
C ILE A 136 -1.02 -7.67 6.15
N TYR A 137 -1.10 -8.99 6.06
CA TYR A 137 -1.44 -9.84 7.22
C TYR A 137 -0.33 -9.85 8.27
N TYR A 138 0.94 -9.98 7.85
CA TYR A 138 2.07 -9.91 8.78
C TYR A 138 2.18 -8.54 9.44
N ALA A 139 1.94 -7.45 8.72
CA ALA A 139 1.94 -6.09 9.28
C ALA A 139 0.89 -5.87 10.38
N GLN A 140 -0.15 -6.70 10.44
CA GLN A 140 -1.22 -6.62 11.44
C GLN A 140 -0.94 -7.43 12.72
N LEU A 141 0.16 -8.18 12.77
CA LEU A 141 0.51 -8.94 13.97
C LEU A 141 0.79 -7.99 15.13
N GLN A 142 0.14 -8.27 16.26
CA GLN A 142 0.34 -7.51 17.51
C GLN A 142 1.68 -7.84 18.18
N ARG A 143 2.33 -8.92 17.75
CA ARG A 143 3.64 -9.36 18.25
C ARG A 143 4.45 -9.89 17.09
N HIS A 144 5.66 -9.39 16.97
CA HIS A 144 6.61 -9.82 15.96
C HIS A 144 7.77 -10.59 16.58
N THR A 145 8.27 -11.57 15.83
CA THR A 145 9.54 -12.24 16.07
C THR A 145 10.43 -11.99 14.86
N ASP A 146 11.72 -12.30 14.97
CA ASP A 146 12.61 -12.22 13.81
C ASP A 146 12.13 -13.10 12.66
N THR A 147 11.50 -14.24 12.96
CA THR A 147 10.86 -15.09 11.95
C THR A 147 9.72 -14.37 11.24
N THR A 148 8.77 -13.75 11.96
CA THR A 148 7.63 -13.10 11.31
C THR A 148 8.05 -11.84 10.54
N LEU A 149 9.08 -11.13 11.00
CA LEU A 149 9.68 -10.02 10.26
C LEU A 149 10.40 -10.49 8.99
N ALA A 150 11.13 -11.60 9.05
CA ALA A 150 11.78 -12.19 7.88
C ALA A 150 10.77 -12.60 6.81
N VAL A 151 9.65 -13.23 7.20
CA VAL A 151 8.59 -13.59 6.25
C VAL A 151 7.92 -12.36 5.66
N MET A 152 7.79 -11.27 6.42
CA MET A 152 7.27 -10.00 5.92
C MET A 152 8.20 -9.38 4.85
N ASP A 153 9.52 -9.37 5.09
CA ASP A 153 10.51 -8.94 4.09
C ASP A 153 10.52 -9.85 2.86
N GLU A 154 10.42 -11.17 3.05
CA GLU A 154 10.36 -12.15 1.97
C GLU A 154 9.10 -11.97 1.11
N SER A 155 7.97 -11.65 1.72
CA SER A 155 6.73 -11.31 1.01
C SER A 155 6.93 -10.09 0.12
N LEU A 156 7.56 -9.02 0.63
CA LEU A 156 7.86 -7.84 -0.17
C LEU A 156 8.87 -8.12 -1.29
N LYS A 157 9.87 -8.96 -1.02
CA LYS A 157 10.83 -9.41 -2.02
C LYS A 157 10.13 -10.17 -3.14
N THR A 158 9.28 -11.13 -2.79
CA THR A 158 8.50 -11.94 -3.75
C THR A 158 7.65 -11.04 -4.65
N PHE A 159 6.99 -10.03 -4.07
CA PHE A 159 6.27 -9.02 -4.86
C PHE A 159 7.20 -8.32 -5.85
N HIS A 160 8.37 -7.84 -5.40
CA HIS A 160 9.33 -7.15 -6.28
C HIS A 160 9.91 -8.04 -7.38
N ASP A 161 10.11 -9.32 -7.12
CA ASP A 161 10.63 -10.28 -8.10
C ASP A 161 9.61 -10.59 -9.21
N HIS A 162 8.30 -10.43 -8.96
CA HIS A 162 7.24 -10.83 -9.88
C HIS A 162 6.43 -9.67 -10.48
N LYS A 163 6.47 -8.48 -9.88
CA LYS A 163 5.63 -7.32 -10.28
C LYS A 163 5.86 -6.83 -11.71
N ASP A 164 6.97 -7.20 -12.36
CA ASP A 164 7.24 -6.88 -13.76
C ASP A 164 6.15 -7.40 -14.70
N VAL A 165 5.43 -8.45 -14.31
CA VAL A 165 4.26 -8.95 -15.06
C VAL A 165 3.20 -7.87 -15.28
N LEU A 166 2.98 -6.98 -14.30
CA LEU A 166 1.99 -5.90 -14.41
C LEU A 166 2.43 -4.85 -15.44
N VAL A 167 3.73 -4.67 -15.65
CA VAL A 167 4.26 -3.80 -16.71
C VAL A 167 4.14 -4.47 -18.07
N LYS A 168 4.46 -5.76 -18.15
CA LYS A 168 4.36 -6.56 -19.38
C LYS A 168 2.93 -6.66 -19.90
N LEU A 169 1.95 -6.71 -19.01
CA LEU A 169 0.52 -6.68 -19.34
C LEU A 169 -0.02 -5.25 -19.55
N GLU A 170 0.83 -4.23 -19.52
CA GLU A 170 0.47 -2.81 -19.67
C GLU A 170 -0.53 -2.28 -18.63
N VAL A 171 -0.69 -3.01 -17.52
CA VAL A 171 -1.56 -2.64 -16.39
C VAL A 171 -0.97 -1.46 -15.63
N HIS A 172 0.37 -1.36 -15.57
CA HIS A 172 1.05 -0.26 -14.91
C HIS A 172 2.37 0.10 -15.61
N LYS A 173 2.71 1.39 -15.66
CA LYS A 173 3.89 1.88 -16.41
C LYS A 173 5.20 1.69 -15.64
N ASP A 174 5.19 1.99 -14.35
CA ASP A 174 6.34 1.88 -13.46
C ASP A 174 5.87 1.71 -12.00
N PHE A 175 6.79 1.51 -11.07
CA PHE A 175 6.46 1.32 -9.64
C PHE A 175 7.01 2.45 -8.76
N ASN A 176 7.12 3.68 -9.29
CA ASN A 176 7.43 4.88 -8.51
C ASN A 176 6.20 5.35 -7.71
N VAL A 177 5.59 4.42 -6.98
CA VAL A 177 4.37 4.61 -6.20
C VAL A 177 4.77 4.78 -4.73
N PRO A 178 4.57 5.97 -4.13
CA PRO A 178 5.02 6.23 -2.75
C PRO A 178 4.49 5.22 -1.72
N LYS A 179 3.22 4.79 -1.86
CA LYS A 179 2.58 3.78 -1.01
C LYS A 179 3.21 2.38 -1.12
N ILE A 180 3.72 2.02 -2.29
CA ILE A 180 4.42 0.74 -2.50
C ILE A 180 5.86 0.86 -1.98
N HIS A 181 6.52 2.00 -2.22
CA HIS A 181 7.85 2.25 -1.67
C HIS A 181 7.84 2.25 -0.14
N SER A 182 6.80 2.79 0.49
CA SER A 182 6.71 2.84 1.96
C SER A 182 6.74 1.46 2.62
N LEU A 183 6.36 0.39 1.90
CA LEU A 183 6.43 -0.98 2.40
C LEU A 183 7.84 -1.38 2.85
N GLN A 184 8.88 -0.85 2.20
CA GLN A 184 10.29 -1.14 2.52
C GLN A 184 10.69 -0.66 3.92
N HIS A 185 9.92 0.25 4.52
CA HIS A 185 10.24 0.85 5.82
C HIS A 185 9.52 0.16 6.99
N TYR A 186 8.54 -0.71 6.74
CA TYR A 186 7.72 -1.31 7.79
C TYR A 186 8.53 -2.12 8.79
N VAL A 187 9.40 -3.03 8.34
CA VAL A 187 10.18 -3.87 9.27
C VAL A 187 11.12 -3.03 10.14
N ALA A 188 11.75 -2.01 9.56
CA ALA A 188 12.59 -1.07 10.30
C ALA A 188 11.77 -0.29 11.36
N SER A 189 10.60 0.21 10.97
CA SER A 189 9.69 0.89 11.90
C SER A 189 9.18 -0.03 13.00
N ILE A 190 8.84 -1.28 12.69
CA ILE A 190 8.37 -2.25 13.69
C ILE A 190 9.47 -2.55 14.72
N ARG A 191 10.72 -2.70 14.28
CA ARG A 191 11.86 -2.87 15.18
C ARG A 191 12.12 -1.65 16.07
N ALA A 192 11.93 -0.45 15.52
CA ALA A 192 12.22 0.80 16.23
C ALA A 192 11.10 1.22 17.19
N LEU A 193 9.83 0.98 16.84
CA LEU A 193 8.66 1.58 17.48
C LEU A 193 7.68 0.55 18.05
N GLY A 194 7.91 -0.75 17.80
CA GLY A 194 6.97 -1.81 18.15
C GLY A 194 5.97 -2.11 17.04
N SER A 195 5.03 -3.00 17.34
CA SER A 195 3.99 -3.44 16.40
C SER A 195 3.11 -2.27 15.94
N VAL A 196 2.59 -2.38 14.71
CA VAL A 196 1.96 -1.25 14.01
C VAL A 196 0.65 -0.80 14.68
N ASP A 197 -0.01 -1.67 15.44
CA ASP A 197 -1.18 -1.33 16.26
C ASP A 197 -0.92 -0.25 17.30
N GLY A 198 0.32 -0.12 17.79
CA GLY A 198 0.68 0.86 18.82
C GLY A 198 0.70 2.32 18.35
N TYR A 199 0.67 2.56 17.04
CA TYR A 199 0.76 3.91 16.46
C TYR A 199 -0.04 4.09 15.16
N ASN A 200 -0.89 3.13 14.80
CA ASN A 200 -1.76 3.29 13.64
C ASN A 200 -2.94 4.22 13.94
N THR A 201 -3.49 4.81 12.89
CA THR A 201 -4.71 5.64 12.99
C THR A 201 -5.98 4.83 12.79
N GLU A 202 -5.96 3.52 13.06
CA GLU A 202 -7.14 2.67 12.90
C GLU A 202 -8.12 2.75 14.08
N TYR A 203 -7.66 3.27 15.22
CA TYR A 203 -8.48 3.46 16.43
C TYR A 203 -9.25 4.80 16.45
N PRO A 204 -8.73 5.92 15.92
CA PRO A 204 -9.45 7.19 15.89
C PRO A 204 -10.45 7.35 14.73
N GLU A 205 -10.49 6.43 13.76
CA GLU A 205 -11.34 6.48 12.55
C GLU A 205 -12.35 5.32 12.48
#